data_AF-A0A9P6U577-F1
#
_entry.id   AF-A0A9P6U577-F1
#
_cell.length_a   1.000
_cell.length_b   1.000
_cell.length_c   1.000
_cell.angle_alpha   90.00
_cell.angle_beta   90.00
_cell.angle_gamma   90.00
#
_symmetry.space_group_name_H-M   'P 1'
#
loop_
_entity.id
_entity.type
_entity.pdbx_description
1 polymer ?
#
loop_
_entity_poly.entity_id
_entity_poly.type
_entity_poly.pdbx_seq_one_letter_code
_entity_poly.pdbx_strand_id
1 'polypeptide(L)'
;NPRSTFIWDKKLSAIRIEEGGAPSDFPSLYLNGKLRSKPDVSALGGNSLSTYPSMAILFVIGAPELYMQAKGAKACGEEIRKVFKNTATITKSPGFKTFASAAKQGGGLINVLKTPKATVSISPDYMDLLDTKHIRKTVKTAVKNSGEKVRTYTLSHIPADAFISYLNKNLLPLNIPLIEVD
;
A
#
# COMPACT_ATOMS: atom_id res chain seq x y z
N ASN A 1 -17.03 35.18 27.33
CA ASN A 1 -17.42 34.56 26.04
C ASN A 1 -16.55 35.09 24.92
N PRO A 2 -15.44 34.44 24.56
CA PRO A 2 -14.73 34.80 23.34
C PRO A 2 -15.62 34.47 22.13
N ARG A 3 -15.98 35.50 21.35
CA ARG A 3 -16.64 35.35 20.06
C ARG A 3 -15.59 34.87 19.06
N SER A 4 -15.60 33.59 18.72
CA SER A 4 -14.83 33.07 17.59
C SER A 4 -15.49 33.55 16.29
N THR A 5 -14.82 34.47 15.58
CA THR A 5 -15.25 34.91 14.25
C THR A 5 -14.76 33.92 13.21
N PHE A 6 -15.67 33.28 12.49
CA PHE A 6 -15.35 32.41 11.35
C PHE A 6 -15.21 33.26 10.09
N ILE A 7 -14.07 33.14 9.40
CA ILE A 7 -13.81 33.84 8.13
C ILE A 7 -13.61 32.77 7.05
N TRP A 8 -14.45 32.82 6.02
CA TRP A 8 -14.30 31.99 4.83
C TRP A 8 -13.45 32.75 3.81
N ASP A 9 -12.20 32.31 3.62
CA ASP A 9 -11.31 32.88 2.61
C ASP A 9 -11.57 32.24 1.24
N LYS A 10 -11.47 33.03 0.17
CA LYS A 10 -11.56 32.57 -1.23
C LYS A 10 -10.22 32.09 -1.78
N LYS A 11 -9.12 32.34 -1.07
CA LYS A 11 -7.77 31.93 -1.47
C LYS A 11 -7.52 30.46 -1.13
N LEU A 12 -6.83 29.77 -2.02
CA LEU A 12 -6.36 28.41 -1.76
C LEU A 12 -5.32 28.44 -0.65
N SER A 13 -5.50 27.59 0.36
CA SER A 13 -4.54 27.40 1.45
C SER A 13 -4.20 25.92 1.59
N ALA A 14 -2.93 25.64 1.91
CA ALA A 14 -2.50 24.29 2.23
C ALA A 14 -2.93 23.96 3.66
N ILE A 15 -3.87 23.04 3.80
CA ILE A 15 -4.34 22.55 5.09
C ILE A 15 -3.91 21.10 5.28
N ARG A 16 -3.69 20.71 6.54
CA ARG A 16 -3.48 19.30 6.88
C ARG A 16 -4.79 18.55 6.69
N ILE A 17 -4.74 17.46 5.92
CA ILE A 17 -5.85 16.52 5.82
C ILE A 17 -5.73 15.55 6.99
N GLU A 18 -6.80 15.40 7.77
CA GLU A 18 -6.78 14.55 8.98
C GLU A 18 -6.48 13.08 8.65
N GLU A 19 -6.99 12.58 7.52
CA GLU A 19 -6.75 11.21 7.03
C GLU A 19 -5.52 11.09 6.11
N GLY A 20 -4.70 12.15 6.01
CA GLY A 20 -3.54 12.19 5.13
C GLY A 20 -2.51 11.11 5.46
N GLY A 21 -2.03 10.40 4.43
CA GLY A 21 -0.99 9.36 4.57
C GLY A 21 -1.51 7.97 4.93
N ALA A 22 -2.83 7.81 5.06
CA ALA A 22 -3.48 6.51 5.22
C ALA A 22 -4.17 6.06 3.92
N PRO A 23 -4.42 4.75 3.73
CA PRO A 23 -5.22 4.28 2.61
C PRO A 23 -6.67 4.78 2.75
N SER A 24 -7.26 5.23 1.64
CA SER A 24 -8.67 5.65 1.57
C SER A 24 -9.61 4.56 2.08
N ASP A 25 -10.82 4.92 2.54
CA ASP A 25 -11.89 4.01 2.94
C ASP A 25 -12.77 3.50 1.79
N PHE A 26 -12.54 3.98 0.56
CA PHE A 26 -13.16 3.47 -0.66
C PHE A 26 -12.32 2.46 -1.47
N PRO A 27 -11.28 1.77 -0.94
CA PRO A 27 -10.47 0.93 -1.80
C PRO A 27 -11.33 -0.26 -2.18
N SER A 28 -11.37 -0.51 -3.48
CA SER A 28 -12.13 -1.62 -4.01
C SER A 28 -11.40 -2.92 -3.67
N LEU A 29 -12.10 -3.79 -2.94
CA LEU A 29 -11.64 -5.16 -2.72
C LEU A 29 -11.86 -5.92 -4.01
N TYR A 30 -10.77 -6.24 -4.70
CA TYR A 30 -10.83 -7.10 -5.87
C TYR A 30 -9.92 -8.31 -5.69
N LEU A 31 -10.44 -9.46 -6.10
CA LEU A 31 -9.62 -10.59 -6.47
C LEU A 31 -9.32 -10.46 -7.97
N ASN A 32 -8.07 -10.69 -8.38
CA ASN A 32 -7.81 -10.86 -9.80
C ASN A 32 -8.33 -12.23 -10.31
N GLY A 33 -8.28 -12.48 -11.62
CA GLY A 33 -8.70 -13.77 -12.20
C GLY A 33 -7.93 -15.01 -11.73
N LYS A 34 -6.91 -14.84 -10.87
CA LYS A 34 -6.17 -15.91 -10.19
C LYS A 34 -6.47 -15.96 -8.68
N LEU A 35 -7.55 -15.32 -8.24
CA LEU A 35 -8.00 -15.23 -6.84
C LEU A 35 -6.99 -14.59 -5.89
N ARG A 36 -6.19 -13.63 -6.38
CA ARG A 36 -5.23 -12.88 -5.55
C ARG A 36 -5.78 -11.54 -5.16
N SER A 37 -5.56 -11.16 -3.90
CA SER A 37 -5.92 -9.87 -3.35
C SER A 37 -5.28 -8.72 -4.14
N LYS A 38 -6.09 -7.71 -4.44
CA LYS A 38 -5.71 -6.40 -4.98
C LYS A 38 -6.18 -5.30 -4.02
N PRO A 39 -5.48 -4.14 -3.98
CA PRO A 39 -4.44 -3.67 -4.91
C PRO A 39 -3.03 -4.27 -4.67
N ASP A 40 -2.12 -4.13 -5.65
CA ASP A 40 -0.71 -4.51 -5.47
C ASP A 40 0.09 -3.46 -4.70
N VAL A 41 -0.21 -2.19 -4.90
CA VAL A 41 0.47 -1.02 -4.34
C VAL A 41 -0.53 0.10 -4.17
N SER A 42 -0.24 1.02 -3.26
CA SER A 42 -0.99 2.24 -3.02
C SER A 42 -0.26 3.45 -3.60
N ALA A 43 -1.01 4.47 -4.00
CA ALA A 43 -0.49 5.74 -4.48
C ALA A 43 -1.35 6.90 -3.96
N LEU A 44 -0.85 8.13 -4.13
CA LEU A 44 -1.61 9.33 -3.78
C LEU A 44 -2.82 9.47 -4.73
N GLY A 45 -4.03 9.42 -4.17
CA GLY A 45 -5.27 9.50 -4.94
C GLY A 45 -6.30 10.50 -4.41
N GLY A 46 -6.38 10.71 -3.10
CA GLY A 46 -7.33 11.63 -2.48
C GLY A 46 -6.81 13.07 -2.46
N ASN A 47 -7.74 14.05 -2.50
CA ASN A 47 -7.49 15.47 -2.26
C ASN A 47 -6.31 16.07 -3.03
N SER A 48 -6.08 15.57 -4.25
CA SER A 48 -5.02 16.04 -5.13
C SER A 48 -5.56 17.11 -6.05
N LEU A 49 -4.93 18.29 -6.06
CA LEU A 49 -5.26 19.35 -7.01
C LEU A 49 -4.68 18.99 -8.38
N SER A 50 -5.54 18.71 -9.36
CA SER A 50 -5.12 18.39 -10.71
C SER A 50 -6.21 18.65 -11.73
N THR A 51 -5.83 18.68 -13.01
CA THR A 51 -6.74 18.87 -14.15
C THR A 51 -7.75 17.74 -14.31
N TYR A 52 -7.50 16.54 -13.76
CA TYR A 52 -8.36 15.36 -13.89
C TYR A 52 -8.67 14.66 -12.55
N PRO A 53 -9.84 14.01 -12.39
CA PRO A 53 -10.31 13.53 -11.09
C PRO A 53 -9.69 12.20 -10.59
N SER A 54 -8.83 11.51 -11.36
CA SER A 54 -8.26 10.21 -10.96
C SER A 54 -6.72 10.23 -10.92
N MET A 55 -6.15 10.59 -9.76
CA MET A 55 -4.71 10.85 -9.61
C MET A 55 -3.88 9.63 -9.21
N ALA A 56 -4.47 8.65 -8.51
CA ALA A 56 -3.74 7.45 -8.11
C ALA A 56 -3.21 6.67 -9.32
N ILE A 57 -4.00 6.59 -10.39
CA ILE A 57 -3.62 5.89 -11.63
C ILE A 57 -2.41 6.57 -12.29
N LEU A 58 -2.39 7.91 -12.34
CA LEU A 58 -1.28 8.65 -12.95
C LEU A 58 0.03 8.45 -12.17
N PHE A 59 0.00 8.46 -10.84
CA PHE A 59 1.19 8.16 -10.04
C PHE A 59 1.68 6.72 -10.24
N VAL A 60 0.76 5.77 -10.33
CA VAL A 60 1.08 4.36 -10.59
C VAL A 60 1.65 4.14 -12.00
N ILE A 61 1.32 4.98 -12.99
CA ILE A 61 1.87 4.90 -14.35
C ILE A 61 3.21 5.65 -14.46
N GLY A 62 3.26 6.90 -14.00
CA GLY A 62 4.43 7.78 -14.17
C GLY A 62 5.64 7.36 -13.35
N ALA A 63 5.45 6.80 -12.15
CA ALA A 63 6.57 6.35 -11.32
C ALA A 63 7.37 5.19 -11.95
N PRO A 64 6.72 4.11 -12.45
CA PRO A 64 7.37 3.09 -13.28
C PRO A 64 8.12 3.63 -14.49
N GLU A 65 7.54 4.61 -15.20
CA GLU A 65 8.16 5.18 -16.40
C GLU A 65 9.46 5.92 -16.07
N LEU A 66 9.44 6.76 -15.05
CA LEU A 66 10.64 7.44 -14.55
C LEU A 66 11.69 6.43 -14.04
N TYR A 67 11.26 5.35 -13.38
CA TYR A 67 12.16 4.29 -12.95
C TYR A 67 12.83 3.59 -14.16
N MET A 68 12.07 3.27 -15.21
CA MET A 68 12.61 2.67 -16.43
C MET A 68 13.63 3.59 -17.09
N GLN A 69 13.30 4.87 -17.23
CA GLN A 69 14.20 5.88 -17.80
C GLN A 69 15.49 6.02 -16.97
N ALA A 70 15.38 6.12 -15.64
CA ALA A 70 16.53 6.30 -14.76
C ALA A 70 17.45 5.07 -14.69
N LYS A 71 16.92 3.87 -14.90
CA LYS A 71 17.68 2.61 -14.85
C LYS A 71 18.10 2.06 -16.21
N GLY A 72 17.65 2.67 -17.31
CA GLY A 72 17.75 2.06 -18.64
C GLY A 72 17.08 0.67 -18.67
N ALA A 73 16.07 0.45 -17.83
CA ALA A 73 15.45 -0.86 -17.66
C ALA A 73 14.48 -1.12 -18.82
N LYS A 74 14.49 -2.36 -19.33
CA LYS A 74 13.48 -2.80 -20.31
C LYS A 74 12.09 -2.82 -19.67
N ALA A 75 11.07 -2.55 -20.47
CA ALA A 75 9.68 -2.65 -20.06
C ALA A 75 9.32 -4.12 -19.71
N CYS A 76 9.47 -4.48 -18.45
CA CYS A 76 9.02 -5.75 -17.90
C CYS A 76 8.10 -5.48 -16.72
N GLY A 77 6.78 -5.55 -16.95
CA GLY A 77 5.77 -5.15 -15.97
C GLY A 77 5.87 -5.92 -14.65
N GLU A 78 6.22 -7.21 -14.69
CA GLU A 78 6.35 -8.02 -13.47
C GLU A 78 7.57 -7.63 -12.63
N GLU A 79 8.73 -7.44 -13.26
CA GLU A 79 9.95 -7.02 -12.55
C GLU A 79 9.79 -5.62 -11.96
N ILE A 80 9.22 -4.69 -12.73
CA ILE A 80 8.94 -3.34 -12.27
C ILE A 80 7.97 -3.38 -11.09
N ARG A 81 6.83 -4.07 -11.23
CA ARG A 81 5.86 -4.24 -10.14
C ARG A 81 6.51 -4.79 -8.88
N LYS A 82 7.33 -5.84 -9.02
CA LYS A 82 8.05 -6.46 -7.92
C LYS A 82 8.96 -5.47 -7.19
N VAL A 83 9.74 -4.66 -7.91
CA VAL A 83 10.61 -3.65 -7.27
C VAL A 83 9.76 -2.64 -6.50
N PHE A 84 8.69 -2.13 -7.10
CA PHE A 84 7.80 -1.16 -6.44
C PHE A 84 7.08 -1.73 -5.22
N LYS A 85 6.69 -3.01 -5.23
CA LYS A 85 6.11 -3.69 -4.06
C LYS A 85 7.16 -3.87 -2.95
N ASN A 86 8.39 -4.24 -3.29
CA ASN A 86 9.46 -4.49 -2.32
C ASN A 86 10.01 -3.20 -1.67
N THR A 87 9.83 -2.04 -2.31
CA THR A 87 10.27 -0.73 -1.78
C THR A 87 9.14 0.13 -1.25
N ALA A 88 7.89 -0.33 -1.38
CA ALA A 88 6.73 0.37 -0.90
C ALA A 88 6.80 0.57 0.62
N THR A 89 6.19 1.67 1.07
CA THR A 89 6.16 2.04 2.49
C THR A 89 4.78 1.70 3.04
N ILE A 90 4.73 0.76 3.99
CA ILE A 90 3.47 0.39 4.65
C ILE A 90 2.96 1.55 5.52
N THR A 91 1.65 1.75 5.52
CA THR A 91 0.96 2.83 6.22
C THR A 91 -0.05 2.29 7.23
N LYS A 92 -0.42 3.14 8.19
CA LYS A 92 -1.41 2.84 9.22
C LYS A 92 -2.82 3.22 8.76
N SER A 93 -3.83 2.57 9.32
CA SER A 93 -5.22 2.98 9.13
C SER A 93 -5.45 4.34 9.83
N PRO A 94 -6.27 5.25 9.28
CA PRO A 94 -6.52 6.55 9.90
C PRO A 94 -7.14 6.37 11.30
N GLY A 95 -6.56 7.00 12.33
CA GLY A 95 -7.04 6.88 13.71
C GLY A 95 -6.63 5.61 14.46
N PHE A 96 -5.89 4.68 13.83
CA PHE A 96 -5.43 3.43 14.46
C PHE A 96 -3.91 3.40 14.64
N LYS A 97 -3.45 2.62 15.63
CA LYS A 97 -2.02 2.40 15.88
C LYS A 97 -1.42 1.30 15.01
N THR A 98 -2.26 0.45 14.44
CA THR A 98 -1.93 -0.72 13.62
C THR A 98 -1.73 -0.36 12.15
N PHE A 99 -1.04 -1.24 11.42
CA PHE A 99 -0.89 -1.10 9.97
C PHE A 99 -2.17 -1.47 9.25
N ALA A 100 -2.47 -0.76 8.17
CA ALA A 100 -3.62 -1.10 7.33
C ALA A 100 -3.45 -2.51 6.73
N SER A 101 -4.57 -3.18 6.45
CA SER A 101 -4.53 -4.52 5.89
C SER A 101 -3.70 -4.60 4.60
N ALA A 102 -2.94 -5.67 4.41
CA ALA A 102 -2.29 -5.95 3.12
C ALA A 102 -3.30 -6.02 1.96
N ALA A 103 -4.56 -6.38 2.23
CA ALA A 103 -5.63 -6.33 1.24
C ALA A 103 -6.12 -4.89 0.94
N LYS A 104 -5.91 -3.93 1.84
CA LYS A 104 -6.25 -2.50 1.66
C LYS A 104 -5.13 -1.75 0.93
N GLN A 105 -3.89 -1.94 1.38
CA GLN A 105 -2.74 -1.14 0.93
C GLN A 105 -1.83 -1.85 -0.07
N GLY A 106 -2.02 -3.15 -0.30
CA GLY A 106 -1.09 -3.98 -1.08
C GLY A 106 0.28 -4.07 -0.40
N GLY A 107 1.35 -3.88 -1.16
CA GLY A 107 2.71 -3.70 -0.63
C GLY A 107 2.92 -2.37 0.11
N GLY A 108 1.95 -1.45 0.06
CA GLY A 108 2.03 -0.12 0.67
C GLY A 108 2.16 1.01 -0.35
N LEU A 109 2.47 2.21 0.12
CA LEU A 109 2.63 3.43 -0.69
C LEU A 109 3.90 3.37 -1.55
N ILE A 110 3.77 3.62 -2.85
CA ILE A 110 4.91 3.71 -3.79
C ILE A 110 5.96 4.71 -3.27
N ASN A 111 7.23 4.31 -3.28
CA ASN A 111 8.35 5.15 -2.86
C ASN A 111 9.35 5.41 -3.99
N VAL A 112 9.11 6.46 -4.77
CA VAL A 112 9.95 6.86 -5.92
C VAL A 112 11.39 7.22 -5.56
N LEU A 113 11.69 7.55 -4.30
CA LEU A 113 13.05 7.84 -3.85
C LEU A 113 13.84 6.58 -3.51
N LYS A 114 13.18 5.56 -2.94
CA LYS A 114 13.80 4.28 -2.58
C LYS A 114 13.89 3.32 -3.75
N THR A 115 12.89 3.29 -4.64
CA THR A 115 12.83 2.34 -5.77
C THR A 115 14.09 2.35 -6.65
N PRO A 116 14.62 3.49 -7.11
CA PRO A 116 15.84 3.50 -7.95
C PRO A 116 17.11 3.12 -7.17
N LYS A 117 17.10 3.19 -5.84
CA LYS A 117 18.24 2.83 -4.98
C LYS A 117 18.20 1.36 -4.53
N ALA A 118 17.11 0.65 -4.83
CA ALA A 118 16.94 -0.74 -4.46
C ALA A 118 17.99 -1.61 -5.15
N THR A 119 18.67 -2.41 -4.34
CA THR A 119 19.65 -3.43 -4.76
C THR A 119 19.19 -4.82 -4.34
N VAL A 120 17.99 -4.93 -3.79
CA VAL A 120 17.43 -6.17 -3.27
C VAL A 120 16.08 -6.37 -3.90
N SER A 121 15.79 -7.60 -4.28
CA SER A 121 14.46 -8.02 -4.70
C SER A 121 14.07 -9.30 -3.97
N ILE A 122 12.81 -9.36 -3.56
CA ILE A 122 12.17 -10.52 -2.97
C ILE A 122 11.20 -11.09 -4.00
N SER A 123 11.22 -12.42 -4.18
CA SER A 123 10.33 -13.16 -5.05
C SER A 123 9.75 -14.38 -4.32
N PRO A 124 8.46 -14.72 -4.48
CA PRO A 124 7.44 -13.99 -5.24
C PRO A 124 7.12 -12.62 -4.63
N ASP A 125 6.54 -11.72 -5.43
CA ASP A 125 6.10 -10.38 -5.00
C ASP A 125 4.73 -10.39 -4.28
N TYR A 126 4.27 -11.57 -3.84
CA TYR A 126 3.01 -11.81 -3.13
C TYR A 126 3.12 -13.13 -2.34
N MET A 127 2.26 -13.31 -1.34
CA MET A 127 2.16 -14.56 -0.58
C MET A 127 0.71 -15.04 -0.59
N ASP A 128 0.45 -16.13 -1.31
CA ASP A 128 -0.88 -16.75 -1.36
C ASP A 128 -0.96 -17.82 -0.25
N LEU A 129 -1.67 -17.49 0.84
CA LEU A 129 -1.92 -18.41 1.96
C LEU A 129 -3.14 -19.31 1.76
N LEU A 130 -3.94 -19.05 0.71
CA LEU A 130 -5.19 -19.74 0.37
C LEU A 130 -6.27 -19.60 1.47
N ASP A 131 -7.27 -20.48 1.45
CA ASP A 131 -8.41 -20.44 2.37
C ASP A 131 -8.16 -21.22 3.67
N THR A 132 -9.13 -21.18 4.59
CA THR A 132 -9.04 -21.86 5.89
C THR A 132 -9.05 -23.40 5.79
N LYS A 133 -9.53 -23.97 4.68
CA LYS A 133 -9.59 -25.43 4.46
C LYS A 133 -8.31 -25.97 3.80
N HIS A 134 -7.67 -25.17 2.94
CA HIS A 134 -6.50 -25.52 2.14
C HIS A 134 -5.33 -24.58 2.40
N ILE A 135 -5.11 -24.23 3.68
CA ILE A 135 -4.08 -23.26 4.06
C ILE A 135 -2.68 -23.69 3.60
N ARG A 136 -2.00 -22.80 2.86
CA ARG A 136 -0.60 -22.96 2.51
C ARG A 136 0.27 -22.41 3.64
N LYS A 137 0.69 -23.30 4.55
CA LYS A 137 1.50 -22.95 5.73
C LYS A 137 2.93 -22.50 5.42
N THR A 138 3.46 -22.84 4.25
CA THR A 138 4.84 -22.52 3.86
C THR A 138 4.87 -21.85 2.50
N VAL A 139 5.51 -20.69 2.44
CA VAL A 139 5.77 -19.95 1.20
C VAL A 139 7.28 -19.83 1.05
N LYS A 140 7.83 -20.35 -0.06
CA LYS A 140 9.25 -20.19 -0.37
C LYS A 140 9.48 -18.78 -0.89
N THR A 141 10.40 -18.06 -0.26
CA THR A 141 10.83 -16.72 -0.69
C THR A 141 12.30 -16.74 -1.06
N ALA A 142 12.63 -16.11 -2.17
CA ALA A 142 13.99 -15.91 -2.65
C ALA A 142 14.35 -14.43 -2.47
N VAL A 143 15.47 -14.17 -1.82
CA VAL A 143 16.05 -12.83 -1.69
C VAL A 143 17.24 -12.77 -2.65
N LYS A 144 17.19 -11.85 -3.61
CA LYS A 144 18.27 -11.60 -4.55
C LYS A 144 18.87 -10.23 -4.28
N ASN A 145 20.16 -10.21 -3.96
CA ASN A 145 20.97 -9.01 -3.88
C ASN A 145 21.67 -8.79 -5.24
N SER A 146 21.38 -7.66 -5.88
CA SER A 146 22.03 -7.18 -7.11
C SER A 146 22.99 -6.02 -6.86
N GLY A 147 23.28 -5.71 -5.59
CA GLY A 147 24.29 -4.73 -5.21
C GLY A 147 25.69 -5.33 -5.17
N GLU A 148 26.69 -4.46 -5.20
CA GLU A 148 28.12 -4.84 -5.24
C GLU A 148 28.62 -5.41 -3.90
N LYS A 149 27.92 -5.14 -2.80
CA LYS A 149 28.34 -5.52 -1.44
C LYS A 149 27.47 -6.64 -0.89
N VAL A 150 28.08 -7.58 -0.20
CA VAL A 150 27.39 -8.58 0.62
C VAL A 150 26.60 -7.87 1.74
N ARG A 151 25.38 -8.32 2.00
CA ARG A 151 24.47 -7.72 2.98
C ARG A 151 23.76 -8.83 3.75
N THR A 152 23.62 -8.62 5.06
CA THR A 152 22.87 -9.49 5.96
C THR A 152 21.52 -8.84 6.26
N TYR A 153 20.45 -9.64 6.28
CA TYR A 153 19.08 -9.17 6.49
C TYR A 153 18.42 -9.91 7.64
N THR A 154 17.57 -9.19 8.38
CA THR A 154 16.66 -9.78 9.36
C THR A 154 15.27 -9.84 8.75
N LEU A 155 14.65 -11.02 8.79
CA LEU A 155 13.25 -11.21 8.39
C LEU A 155 12.38 -11.16 9.65
N SER A 156 11.33 -10.34 9.61
CA SER A 156 10.32 -10.26 10.66
C SER A 156 8.91 -10.19 10.08
N HIS A 157 7.93 -10.55 10.89
CA HIS A 157 6.51 -10.42 10.59
C HIS A 157 5.93 -9.28 11.42
N ILE A 158 5.13 -8.42 10.78
CA ILE A 158 4.45 -7.31 11.45
C ILE A 158 2.94 -7.56 11.27
N PRO A 159 2.17 -7.68 12.36
CA PRO A 159 0.73 -7.82 12.26
C PRO A 159 0.09 -6.55 11.70
N ALA A 160 -1.03 -6.72 11.00
CA ALA A 160 -1.85 -5.65 10.45
C ALA A 160 -3.33 -6.01 10.60
N ASP A 161 -4.18 -5.00 10.71
CA ASP A 161 -5.20 -4.76 9.70
C ASP A 161 -5.98 -6.00 9.20
N ALA A 162 -6.96 -6.57 9.91
CA ALA A 162 -8.04 -7.28 9.23
C ALA A 162 -8.72 -6.31 8.24
N PHE A 163 -9.09 -6.76 7.04
CA PHE A 163 -9.75 -5.86 6.10
C PHE A 163 -11.23 -5.67 6.42
N ILE A 164 -11.92 -6.80 6.66
CA ILE A 164 -13.32 -6.87 7.07
C ILE A 164 -13.37 -7.74 8.32
N SER A 165 -14.17 -7.34 9.29
CA SER A 165 -14.40 -8.10 10.52
C SER A 165 -15.88 -8.26 10.78
N TYR A 166 -16.26 -9.39 11.37
CA TYR A 166 -17.64 -9.72 11.71
C TYR A 166 -17.72 -9.96 13.22
N LEU A 167 -18.70 -9.35 13.89
CA LEU A 167 -18.94 -9.55 15.32
C LEU A 167 -19.97 -10.67 15.52
N ASN A 168 -19.69 -11.64 16.40
CA ASN A 168 -20.68 -12.58 16.95
C ASN A 168 -21.67 -13.19 15.94
N LYS A 169 -21.16 -13.86 14.90
CA LYS A 169 -21.99 -14.51 13.85
C LYS A 169 -22.92 -13.54 13.08
N ASN A 170 -22.75 -12.23 13.21
CA ASN A 170 -23.48 -11.28 12.38
C ASN A 170 -23.08 -11.43 10.92
N LEU A 171 -24.07 -11.30 10.03
CA LEU A 171 -23.89 -11.33 8.58
C LEU A 171 -23.39 -9.98 8.02
N LEU A 172 -23.45 -8.92 8.84
CA LEU A 172 -23.02 -7.59 8.45
C LEU A 172 -21.56 -7.34 8.88
N PRO A 173 -20.72 -6.83 7.97
CA PRO A 173 -19.36 -6.45 8.31
C PRO A 173 -19.36 -5.24 9.24
N LEU A 174 -18.37 -5.17 10.12
CA LEU A 174 -18.09 -3.97 10.90
C LEU A 174 -17.52 -2.89 9.98
N ASN A 175 -17.94 -1.64 10.21
CA ASN A 175 -17.38 -0.47 9.53
C ASN A 175 -15.92 -0.22 9.92
N ILE A 176 -15.49 -0.79 11.06
CA ILE A 176 -14.13 -0.69 11.57
C ILE A 176 -13.61 -2.12 11.70
N PRO A 177 -12.46 -2.46 11.08
CA PRO A 177 -11.88 -3.77 11.25
C PRO A 177 -11.47 -3.99 12.71
N LEU A 178 -11.77 -5.17 13.23
CA LEU A 178 -11.33 -5.61 14.56
C LEU A 178 -9.86 -5.95 14.49
N ILE A 179 -9.01 -5.05 14.97
CA ILE A 179 -7.67 -5.40 15.44
C ILE A 179 -7.51 -4.75 16.80
N GLU A 180 -7.82 -5.52 17.84
CA GLU A 180 -7.59 -5.11 19.21
C GLU A 180 -6.25 -5.65 19.70
N VAL A 181 -5.33 -4.70 19.80
CA VAL A 181 -4.18 -4.50 20.70
C VAL A 181 -3.03 -5.50 20.70
N ASP A 182 -1.81 -4.94 20.72
CA ASP A 182 -0.71 -5.53 21.48
C ASP A 182 -1.09 -5.61 22.97
#